data_AF-A0A087K0V2-F1
#
_entry.id   AF-A0A087K0V2-F1
#
_cell.length_a   1.000
_cell.length_b   1.000
_cell.length_c   1.000
_cell.angle_alpha   90.00
_cell.angle_beta   90.00
_cell.angle_gamma   90.00
#
_symmetry.space_group_name_H-M   'P 1'
#
loop_
_entity.id
_entity.type
_entity.pdbx_description
1 polymer ?
#
loop_
_entity_poly.entity_id
_entity_poly.type
_entity_poly.pdbx_seq_one_letter_code
_entity_poly.pdbx_strand_id
1 'polypeptide(L)'
;MKANLPARRARTARALAPVAIAALLLAGTAACDSDTTSEGTDQGVHTLSPEPEESPSESPSPRTQESFAASVSAESERVRQEATKRLDEVEGRGNAVADVSVTGLPLSGSEEVRSARVRVTNPTDEAAFYAVKVEFVDAEDKVLDTVVVGVEDAPPDRTVDAQANSRKAAGVKTFPRVAQAERG
;
A
#
# COMPACT_ATOMS: atom_id res chain seq x y z
N MET A 1 14.67 15.64 -57.33
CA MET A 1 14.24 15.57 -55.92
C MET A 1 14.93 14.37 -55.29
N LYS A 2 15.83 14.59 -54.33
CA LYS A 2 16.67 13.54 -53.73
C LYS A 2 15.93 12.91 -52.55
N ALA A 3 15.75 11.59 -52.59
CA ALA A 3 15.14 10.80 -51.54
C ALA A 3 16.14 10.57 -50.39
N ASN A 4 15.78 10.95 -49.18
CA ASN A 4 16.54 10.65 -47.96
C ASN A 4 15.82 9.55 -47.18
N LEU A 5 16.39 8.34 -47.17
CA LEU A 5 16.03 7.28 -46.24
C LEU A 5 16.70 7.53 -44.88
N PRO A 6 15.99 7.44 -43.75
CA PRO A 6 16.63 7.40 -42.44
C PRO A 6 17.13 5.99 -42.10
N ALA A 7 18.38 5.97 -41.62
CA ALA A 7 19.14 4.80 -41.23
C ALA A 7 18.52 4.03 -40.04
N ARG A 8 18.46 2.71 -40.18
CA ARG A 8 18.08 1.76 -39.12
C ARG A 8 19.21 1.67 -38.08
N ARG A 9 18.94 2.09 -36.84
CA ARG A 9 19.85 1.87 -35.70
C ARG A 9 19.75 0.42 -35.21
N ALA A 10 20.92 -0.19 -35.03
CA ALA A 10 21.13 -1.58 -34.67
C ALA A 10 20.64 -1.90 -33.24
N ARG A 11 20.04 -3.09 -33.09
CA ARG A 11 19.63 -3.66 -31.81
C ARG A 11 20.85 -4.31 -31.15
N THR A 12 21.28 -3.80 -30.00
CA THR A 12 22.23 -4.46 -29.13
C THR A 12 21.52 -5.51 -28.29
N ALA A 13 21.74 -6.79 -28.62
CA ALA A 13 21.36 -7.93 -27.79
C ALA A 13 22.38 -8.04 -26.64
N ARG A 14 21.89 -8.02 -25.39
CA ARG A 14 22.70 -8.35 -24.21
C ARG A 14 22.05 -9.56 -23.55
N ALA A 15 22.68 -10.72 -23.75
CA ALA A 15 22.32 -11.98 -23.12
C ALA A 15 22.60 -11.91 -21.61
N LEU A 16 21.66 -12.39 -20.80
CA LEU A 16 21.83 -12.62 -19.37
C LEU A 16 21.66 -14.11 -19.10
N ALA A 17 22.70 -14.72 -18.52
CA ALA A 17 22.74 -16.10 -18.09
C ALA A 17 21.98 -16.30 -16.76
N PRO A 18 21.39 -17.47 -16.49
CA PRO A 18 20.72 -17.76 -15.23
C PRO A 18 21.72 -18.25 -14.17
N VAL A 19 21.72 -17.62 -12.99
CA VAL A 19 22.41 -18.11 -11.79
C VAL A 19 21.39 -18.84 -10.92
N ALA A 20 21.61 -20.14 -10.71
CA ALA A 20 20.85 -20.98 -9.80
C ALA A 20 21.24 -20.68 -8.35
N ILE A 21 20.26 -20.45 -7.48
CA ILE A 21 20.46 -20.29 -6.03
C ILE A 21 20.04 -21.59 -5.35
N ALA A 22 21.00 -22.26 -4.72
CA ALA A 22 20.79 -23.46 -3.92
C ALA A 22 20.36 -23.10 -2.49
N ALA A 23 19.35 -23.80 -1.98
CA ALA A 23 18.86 -23.71 -0.63
C ALA A 23 19.77 -24.48 0.36
N LEU A 24 20.04 -23.89 1.53
CA LEU A 24 20.57 -24.62 2.69
C LEU A 24 19.63 -24.43 3.88
N LEU A 25 19.06 -25.56 4.34
CA LEU A 25 18.32 -25.71 5.58
C LEU A 25 19.33 -26.01 6.71
N LEU A 26 19.30 -25.23 7.79
CA LEU A 26 19.98 -25.56 9.06
C LEU A 26 18.91 -25.79 10.12
N ALA A 27 18.76 -27.06 10.52
CA ALA A 27 18.03 -27.49 11.69
C ALA A 27 18.99 -27.51 12.89
N GLY A 28 18.70 -26.75 13.93
CA GLY A 28 19.41 -26.80 15.22
C GLY A 28 18.46 -27.27 16.31
N THR A 29 18.63 -28.49 16.79
CA THR A 29 17.96 -29.01 17.98
C THR A 29 18.84 -28.71 19.20
N ALA A 30 18.40 -27.80 20.07
CA ALA A 30 19.02 -27.61 21.38
C ALA A 30 18.42 -28.64 22.35
N ALA A 31 19.28 -29.54 22.83
CA ALA A 31 19.02 -30.40 23.98
C ALA A 31 19.32 -29.59 25.25
N CYS A 32 18.33 -29.42 26.13
CA CYS A 32 18.56 -28.90 27.48
C CYS A 32 18.66 -30.08 28.44
N ASP A 33 19.91 -30.43 28.74
CA ASP A 33 20.31 -31.30 29.85
C ASP A 33 20.72 -30.38 31.01
N SER A 34 20.08 -30.48 32.17
CA SER A 34 20.50 -29.76 33.38
C SER A 34 19.96 -30.44 34.63
N ASP A 35 20.57 -31.57 34.97
CA ASP A 35 20.65 -32.07 36.35
C ASP A 35 21.66 -31.22 37.13
N THR A 36 21.20 -30.47 38.15
CA THR A 36 22.09 -30.11 39.26
C THR A 36 21.32 -30.21 40.57
N THR A 37 21.58 -31.27 41.32
CA THR A 37 21.27 -31.34 42.75
C THR A 37 22.28 -30.48 43.51
N SER A 38 21.82 -29.68 44.47
CA SER A 38 22.66 -29.21 45.57
C SER A 38 21.77 -28.91 46.77
N GLU A 39 21.88 -29.79 47.77
CA GLU A 39 21.41 -29.56 49.14
C GLU A 39 22.27 -28.48 49.81
N GLY A 40 21.64 -27.63 50.63
CA GLY A 40 22.30 -26.64 51.47
C GLY A 40 21.28 -25.80 52.24
N THR A 41 21.34 -25.89 53.56
CA THR A 41 20.28 -25.67 54.56
C THR A 41 20.12 -24.22 55.06
N ASP A 42 18.86 -23.92 55.45
CA ASP A 42 18.42 -23.16 56.64
C ASP A 42 18.28 -21.61 56.69
N GLN A 43 16.99 -21.21 56.82
CA GLN A 43 16.36 -20.28 57.79
C GLN A 43 16.00 -18.81 57.41
N GLY A 44 14.68 -18.60 57.22
CA GLY A 44 13.88 -17.45 57.69
C GLY A 44 13.77 -16.25 56.74
N VAL A 45 12.62 -15.65 56.43
CA VAL A 45 11.26 -15.66 57.01
C VAL A 45 10.24 -15.22 55.94
N HIS A 46 9.01 -15.70 56.12
CA HIS A 46 7.83 -15.58 55.25
C HIS A 46 7.57 -14.23 54.57
N THR A 47 7.59 -14.25 53.24
CA THR A 47 6.55 -13.58 52.44
C THR A 47 5.76 -14.68 51.75
N LEU A 48 4.43 -14.63 51.86
CA LEU A 48 3.53 -15.53 51.14
C LEU A 48 3.68 -15.23 49.65
N SER A 49 4.64 -15.89 49.00
CA SER A 49 4.66 -16.00 47.56
C SER A 49 3.44 -16.84 47.20
N PRO A 50 2.42 -16.31 46.48
CA PRO A 50 1.60 -17.22 45.71
C PRO A 50 2.55 -18.06 44.85
N GLU A 51 2.16 -19.32 44.62
CA GLU A 51 2.78 -20.19 43.62
C GLU A 51 3.14 -19.37 42.37
N PRO A 52 4.23 -19.70 41.66
CA PRO A 52 4.45 -19.13 40.34
C PRO A 52 3.29 -19.59 39.46
N GLU A 53 2.20 -18.82 39.46
CA GLU A 53 1.12 -18.90 38.50
C GLU A 53 1.84 -18.95 37.16
N GLU A 54 1.65 -20.09 36.50
CA GLU A 54 2.15 -20.38 35.17
C GLU A 54 2.06 -19.09 34.37
N SER A 55 3.19 -18.65 33.80
CA SER A 55 3.21 -17.48 32.93
C SER A 55 2.01 -17.59 32.00
N PRO A 56 1.09 -16.60 31.96
CA PRO A 56 -0.13 -16.74 31.20
C PRO A 56 0.28 -17.12 29.79
N SER A 57 -0.05 -18.35 29.40
CA SER A 57 0.17 -18.80 28.03
C SER A 57 -0.53 -17.77 27.16
N GLU A 58 0.25 -17.04 26.36
CA GLU A 58 -0.23 -16.00 25.47
C GLU A 58 -1.25 -16.66 24.54
N SER A 59 -2.53 -16.59 24.94
CA SER A 59 -3.61 -17.22 24.22
C SER A 59 -3.67 -16.50 22.88
N PRO A 60 -3.54 -17.20 21.74
CA PRO A 60 -3.59 -16.54 20.45
C PRO A 60 -4.92 -15.80 20.36
N SER A 61 -4.86 -14.47 20.27
CA SER A 61 -6.06 -13.64 20.09
C SER A 61 -6.83 -14.15 18.87
N PRO A 62 -8.17 -14.33 18.94
CA PRO A 62 -8.96 -14.91 17.85
C PRO A 62 -9.23 -13.89 16.73
N ARG A 63 -8.20 -13.17 16.25
CA ARG A 63 -8.35 -12.32 15.07
C ARG A 63 -8.47 -13.22 13.85
N THR A 64 -9.67 -13.29 13.30
CA THR A 64 -9.94 -13.98 12.04
C THR A 64 -9.50 -13.12 10.86
N GLN A 65 -9.28 -13.75 9.70
CA GLN A 65 -9.01 -13.02 8.46
C GLN A 65 -10.14 -12.03 8.12
N GLU A 66 -11.38 -12.38 8.47
CA GLU A 66 -12.55 -11.52 8.28
C GLU A 66 -12.50 -10.27 9.16
N SER A 67 -12.09 -10.39 10.43
CA SER A 67 -11.97 -9.21 11.29
C SER A 67 -10.86 -8.27 10.81
N PHE A 68 -9.75 -8.82 10.31
CA PHE A 68 -8.71 -8.02 9.65
C PHE A 68 -9.22 -7.32 8.38
N ALA A 69 -9.87 -8.05 7.48
CA ALA A 69 -10.43 -7.49 6.25
C ALA A 69 -11.48 -6.39 6.53
N ALA A 70 -12.32 -6.60 7.55
CA ALA A 70 -13.28 -5.60 8.01
C ALA A 70 -12.58 -4.35 8.54
N SER A 71 -11.47 -4.52 9.27
CA SER A 71 -10.70 -3.41 9.84
C SER A 71 -10.02 -2.58 8.74
N VAL A 72 -9.38 -3.22 7.76
CA VAL A 72 -8.76 -2.54 6.60
C VAL A 72 -9.82 -1.83 5.75
N SER A 73 -10.98 -2.45 5.56
CA SER A 73 -12.09 -1.82 4.82
C SER A 73 -12.63 -0.60 5.56
N ALA A 74 -12.76 -0.69 6.88
CA ALA A 74 -13.19 0.43 7.72
C ALA A 74 -12.18 1.57 7.69
N GLU A 75 -10.88 1.27 7.76
CA GLU A 75 -9.83 2.28 7.66
C GLU A 75 -9.84 2.97 6.29
N SER A 76 -9.83 2.19 5.21
CA SER A 76 -9.88 2.73 3.85
C SER A 76 -11.09 3.64 3.60
N GLU A 77 -12.23 3.33 4.24
CA GLU A 77 -13.43 4.14 4.15
C GLU A 77 -13.31 5.44 4.96
N ARG A 78 -12.73 5.39 6.17
CA ARG A 78 -12.45 6.60 6.97
C ARG A 78 -11.56 7.57 6.21
N VAL A 79 -10.46 7.07 5.65
CA VAL A 79 -9.52 7.85 4.84
C VAL A 79 -10.21 8.48 3.64
N ARG A 80 -11.10 7.74 2.96
CA ARG A 80 -11.87 8.29 1.82
C ARG A 80 -12.83 9.39 2.26
N GLN A 81 -13.50 9.22 3.39
CA GLN A 81 -14.42 10.24 3.92
C GLN A 81 -13.68 11.51 4.29
N GLU A 82 -12.51 11.38 4.93
CA GLU A 82 -11.66 12.52 5.27
C GLU A 82 -11.14 13.25 4.03
N ALA A 83 -10.68 12.49 3.02
CA ALA A 83 -10.29 13.05 1.73
C ALA A 83 -11.45 13.78 1.03
N THR A 84 -12.67 13.22 1.08
CA THR A 84 -13.86 13.85 0.50
C THR A 84 -14.15 15.17 1.19
N LYS A 85 -14.15 15.18 2.53
CA LYS A 85 -14.37 16.39 3.32
C LYS A 85 -13.35 17.48 2.99
N ARG A 86 -12.06 17.14 2.92
CA ARG A 86 -11.01 18.12 2.55
C ARG A 86 -11.26 18.70 1.16
N LEU A 87 -11.64 17.88 0.19
CA LEU A 87 -11.88 18.34 -1.18
C LEU A 87 -13.15 19.19 -1.33
N ASP A 88 -14.17 18.98 -0.49
CA ASP A 88 -15.39 19.80 -0.49
C ASP A 88 -15.12 21.23 -0.01
N GLU A 89 -14.08 21.43 0.80
CA GLU A 89 -13.64 22.75 1.30
C GLU A 89 -12.69 23.48 0.32
N VAL A 90 -12.25 22.79 -0.73
CA VAL A 90 -11.24 23.29 -1.68
C VAL A 90 -11.90 23.97 -2.88
N GLU A 91 -11.51 25.22 -3.10
CA GLU A 91 -11.91 25.96 -4.29
C GLU A 91 -11.04 25.57 -5.50
N GLY A 92 -11.68 25.45 -6.67
CA GLY A 92 -10.99 25.13 -7.91
C GLY A 92 -10.35 23.74 -7.90
N ARG A 93 -9.09 23.64 -8.37
CA ARG A 93 -8.41 22.34 -8.50
C ARG A 93 -7.61 21.91 -7.26
N GLY A 94 -7.47 22.78 -6.25
CA GLY A 94 -6.64 22.54 -5.07
C GLY A 94 -5.15 22.76 -5.27
N ASN A 95 -4.41 22.67 -4.17
CA ASN A 95 -3.01 23.09 -4.07
C ASN A 95 -1.99 22.02 -4.51
N ALA A 96 -2.41 20.76 -4.73
CA ALA A 96 -1.51 19.61 -4.88
C ALA A 96 -1.63 18.90 -6.24
N VAL A 97 -2.34 19.47 -7.21
CA VAL A 97 -2.54 18.81 -8.51
C VAL A 97 -1.25 18.55 -9.26
N ALA A 98 -0.27 19.46 -9.14
CA ALA A 98 1.04 19.30 -9.78
C ALA A 98 1.86 18.16 -9.16
N ASP A 99 1.55 17.78 -7.93
CA ASP A 99 2.22 16.75 -7.15
C ASP A 99 1.66 15.34 -7.44
N VAL A 100 0.53 15.28 -8.16
CA VAL A 100 -0.20 14.06 -8.45
C VAL A 100 -0.20 13.73 -9.93
N SER A 101 0.13 12.48 -10.26
CA SER A 101 -0.04 11.93 -11.60
C SER A 101 -0.96 10.71 -11.58
N VAL A 102 -1.74 10.54 -12.64
CA VAL A 102 -2.70 9.43 -12.76
C VAL A 102 -2.45 8.70 -14.08
N THR A 103 -2.43 7.37 -14.01
CA THR A 103 -2.27 6.50 -15.19
C THR A 103 -3.28 5.37 -15.13
N GLY A 104 -4.08 5.21 -16.17
CA GLY A 104 -4.99 4.09 -16.30
C GLY A 104 -4.23 2.76 -16.39
N LEU A 105 -4.73 1.75 -15.70
CA LEU A 105 -4.17 0.41 -15.74
C LEU A 105 -4.82 -0.40 -16.87
N PRO A 106 -4.06 -1.26 -17.56
CA PRO A 106 -4.62 -2.15 -18.57
C PRO A 106 -5.55 -3.16 -17.91
N LEU A 107 -6.68 -3.44 -18.56
CA LEU A 107 -7.55 -4.55 -18.15
C LEU A 107 -6.96 -5.87 -18.68
N SER A 108 -6.81 -6.83 -17.79
CA SER A 108 -6.78 -8.25 -18.14
C SER A 108 -8.21 -8.72 -18.47
N GLY A 109 -8.34 -9.78 -19.28
CA GLY A 109 -9.62 -10.20 -19.85
C GLY A 109 -10.73 -10.59 -18.86
N SER A 110 -10.40 -10.72 -17.56
CA SER A 110 -11.33 -11.04 -16.48
C SER A 110 -11.61 -9.87 -15.52
N GLU A 111 -11.02 -8.69 -15.72
CA GLU A 111 -11.22 -7.54 -14.84
C GLU A 111 -12.48 -6.74 -15.22
N GLU A 112 -13.42 -6.66 -14.28
CA GLU A 112 -14.69 -5.94 -14.45
C GLU A 112 -14.60 -4.46 -14.05
N VAL A 113 -13.48 -4.02 -13.46
CA VAL A 113 -13.31 -2.70 -12.84
C VAL A 113 -12.25 -1.91 -13.60
N ARG A 114 -12.51 -0.63 -13.87
CA ARG A 114 -11.49 0.28 -14.39
C ARG A 114 -10.62 0.80 -13.26
N SER A 115 -9.33 0.49 -13.32
CA SER A 115 -8.38 0.94 -12.31
C SER A 115 -7.42 1.99 -12.84
N ALA A 116 -7.01 2.90 -11.97
CA ALA A 116 -5.95 3.87 -12.23
C ALA A 116 -4.94 3.82 -11.10
N ARG A 117 -3.65 3.91 -11.45
CA ARG A 117 -2.58 4.20 -10.51
C ARG A 117 -2.53 5.71 -10.30
N VAL A 118 -2.69 6.11 -9.04
CA VAL A 118 -2.49 7.48 -8.57
C VAL A 118 -1.11 7.52 -7.94
N ARG A 119 -0.28 8.46 -8.37
CA ARG A 119 1.07 8.63 -7.86
C ARG A 119 1.17 10.01 -7.24
N VAL A 120 1.44 10.04 -5.95
CA VAL A 120 1.54 11.26 -5.14
C VAL A 120 3.00 11.47 -4.78
N THR A 121 3.56 12.62 -5.15
CA THR A 121 4.90 13.02 -4.72
C THR A 121 4.76 14.07 -3.65
N ASN A 122 5.36 13.86 -2.49
CA ASN A 122 5.38 14.89 -1.47
C ASN A 122 6.69 15.68 -1.53
N PRO A 123 6.68 16.95 -2.01
CA PRO A 123 7.89 17.75 -2.13
C PRO A 123 8.24 18.48 -0.82
N THR A 124 7.46 18.30 0.24
CA THR A 124 7.72 18.93 1.55
C THR A 124 8.70 18.11 2.37
N ASP A 125 9.18 18.72 3.46
CA ASP A 125 10.07 18.14 4.46
C ASP A 125 9.33 17.37 5.58
N GLU A 126 8.00 17.45 5.61
CA GLU A 126 7.14 16.72 6.54
C GLU A 126 6.19 15.75 5.82
N ALA A 127 5.72 14.72 6.52
CA ALA A 127 4.69 13.83 6.02
C ALA A 127 3.36 14.58 5.90
N ALA A 128 2.58 14.30 4.85
CA ALA A 128 1.33 15.03 4.61
C ALA A 128 0.20 14.13 4.12
N PHE A 129 -1.02 14.54 4.42
CA PHE A 129 -2.22 13.90 3.88
C PHE A 129 -2.53 14.47 2.49
N TYR A 130 -2.82 13.59 1.54
CA TYR A 130 -3.29 13.99 0.21
C TYR A 130 -4.71 13.49 -0.04
N ALA A 131 -5.59 14.40 -0.43
CA ALA A 131 -6.91 14.09 -0.95
C ALA A 131 -6.88 14.25 -2.47
N VAL A 132 -7.27 13.22 -3.22
CA VAL A 132 -7.23 13.23 -4.69
C VAL A 132 -8.57 12.80 -5.27
N LYS A 133 -9.14 13.64 -6.12
CA LYS A 133 -10.34 13.34 -6.93
C LYS A 133 -9.93 12.92 -8.33
N VAL A 134 -10.17 11.65 -8.66
CA VAL A 134 -9.88 11.07 -9.97
C VAL A 134 -11.17 10.93 -10.77
N GLU A 135 -11.19 11.53 -11.96
CA GLU A 135 -12.27 11.33 -12.93
C GLU A 135 -11.86 10.26 -13.94
N PHE A 136 -12.75 9.30 -14.19
CA PHE A 136 -12.65 8.38 -15.30
C PHE A 136 -13.48 8.93 -16.45
N VAL A 137 -12.82 9.47 -17.48
CA VAL A 137 -13.50 9.98 -18.68
C VAL A 137 -13.39 9.01 -19.85
N ASP A 138 -14.35 9.05 -20.76
CA ASP A 138 -14.28 8.33 -22.05
C ASP A 138 -13.50 9.13 -23.12
N ALA A 139 -13.53 8.64 -24.36
CA ALA A 139 -12.85 9.29 -25.49
C ALA A 139 -13.50 10.61 -25.93
N GLU A 140 -14.70 10.92 -25.43
CA GLU A 140 -15.45 12.14 -25.72
C GLU A 140 -15.37 13.14 -24.56
N ASP A 141 -14.43 12.94 -23.62
CA ASP A 141 -14.24 13.74 -22.40
C ASP A 141 -15.43 13.70 -21.42
N LYS A 142 -16.37 12.76 -21.58
CA LYS A 142 -17.48 12.60 -20.66
C LYS A 142 -17.03 11.84 -19.41
N VAL A 143 -17.32 12.40 -18.24
CA VAL A 143 -17.07 11.74 -16.94
C VAL A 143 -18.03 10.56 -16.77
N LEU A 144 -17.49 9.35 -16.71
CA LEU A 144 -18.22 8.12 -16.44
C LEU A 144 -18.32 7.80 -14.95
N ASP A 145 -17.28 8.14 -14.19
CA ASP A 145 -17.23 7.98 -12.75
C ASP A 145 -16.21 8.92 -12.10
N THR A 146 -16.35 9.12 -10.81
CA THR A 146 -15.40 9.88 -9.99
C THR A 146 -15.08 9.09 -8.74
N VAL A 147 -13.78 8.92 -8.48
CA VAL A 147 -13.26 8.19 -7.32
C VAL A 147 -12.40 9.14 -6.50
N VAL A 148 -12.68 9.22 -5.20
CA VAL A 148 -11.83 9.94 -4.25
C VAL A 148 -10.86 8.94 -3.61
N VAL A 149 -9.59 9.32 -3.57
CA VAL A 149 -8.49 8.58 -2.95
C VAL A 149 -7.88 9.48 -1.88
N GLY A 150 -7.76 8.97 -0.66
CA GLY A 150 -6.93 9.56 0.37
C GLY A 150 -5.60 8.82 0.45
N VAL A 151 -4.52 9.55 0.67
CA VAL A 151 -3.19 9.01 0.96
C VAL A 151 -2.75 9.65 2.26
N GLU A 152 -2.74 8.85 3.31
CA GLU A 152 -2.23 9.25 4.62
C GLU A 152 -0.70 9.23 4.63
N ASP A 153 -0.13 10.12 5.45
CA ASP A 153 1.29 10.13 5.78
C ASP A 153 2.24 9.97 4.58
N ALA A 154 1.95 10.67 3.48
CA ALA A 154 2.82 10.63 2.30
C ALA A 154 4.22 11.15 2.72
N PRO A 155 5.26 10.30 2.68
CA PRO A 155 6.54 10.62 3.28
C PRO A 155 7.23 11.80 2.57
N PRO A 156 7.99 12.63 3.30
CA PRO A 156 8.67 13.79 2.73
C PRO A 156 9.69 13.39 1.67
N ASP A 157 9.83 14.20 0.63
CA ASP A 157 10.71 13.99 -0.53
C ASP A 157 10.57 12.62 -1.21
N ARG A 158 9.37 12.03 -1.15
CA ARG A 158 9.10 10.69 -1.67
C ARG A 158 7.81 10.65 -2.48
N THR A 159 7.72 9.58 -3.26
CA THR A 159 6.56 9.28 -4.08
C THR A 159 5.93 7.98 -3.60
N VAL A 160 4.61 7.99 -3.45
CA VAL A 160 3.79 6.83 -3.10
C VAL A 160 2.74 6.58 -4.17
N ASP A 161 2.39 5.31 -4.37
CA ASP A 161 1.36 4.89 -5.32
C ASP A 161 0.09 4.48 -4.52
N ALA A 162 -1.07 4.89 -5.02
CA ALA A 162 -2.39 4.49 -4.56
C ALA A 162 -3.24 4.03 -5.76
N GLN A 163 -4.37 3.37 -5.50
CA GLN A 163 -5.24 2.85 -6.55
C GLN A 163 -6.65 3.45 -6.49
N ALA A 164 -7.09 4.00 -7.62
CA ALA A 164 -8.48 4.40 -7.83
C ALA A 164 -9.19 3.32 -8.64
N ASN A 165 -10.34 2.85 -8.16
CA ASN A 165 -11.10 1.75 -8.78
C ASN A 165 -12.52 2.24 -9.11
N SER A 166 -12.85 2.37 -10.39
CA SER A 166 -14.17 2.73 -10.88
C SER A 166 -14.99 1.50 -11.26
N ARG A 167 -16.13 1.35 -10.58
CA ARG A 167 -17.14 0.33 -10.90
C ARG A 167 -18.13 0.80 -11.96
N LYS A 168 -18.35 2.11 -12.09
CA LYS A 168 -19.32 2.66 -13.06
C LYS A 168 -18.75 2.79 -14.47
N ALA A 169 -17.44 2.84 -14.61
CA ALA A 169 -16.78 2.92 -15.92
C ALA A 169 -16.43 1.54 -16.53
N ALA A 170 -16.98 0.46 -15.99
CA ALA A 170 -16.79 -0.89 -16.49
C ALA A 170 -17.16 -1.01 -17.99
N GLY A 171 -16.42 -1.82 -18.75
CA GLY A 171 -16.71 -2.10 -20.16
C GLY A 171 -16.38 -0.98 -21.16
N VAL A 172 -16.12 0.26 -20.73
CA VAL A 172 -15.80 1.40 -21.62
C VAL A 172 -14.34 1.80 -21.47
N LYS A 173 -13.62 2.07 -22.56
CA LYS A 173 -12.24 2.56 -22.48
C LYS A 173 -12.21 3.92 -21.79
N THR A 174 -11.39 4.05 -20.76
CA THR A 174 -11.27 5.28 -19.97
C THR A 174 -9.88 5.89 -20.02
N PHE A 175 -9.83 7.19 -19.74
CA PHE A 175 -8.62 8.00 -19.63
C PHE A 175 -8.68 8.75 -18.29
N PRO A 176 -8.23 8.14 -17.18
CA PRO A 176 -8.37 8.76 -15.88
C PRO A 176 -7.51 10.02 -15.73
N ARG A 177 -8.04 11.06 -15.06
CA ARG A 177 -7.38 12.34 -14.84
C ARG A 177 -7.61 12.89 -13.43
N VAL A 178 -6.71 13.76 -12.96
CA VAL A 178 -6.85 14.46 -11.68
C VAL A 178 -7.77 15.67 -11.86
N ALA A 179 -8.95 15.63 -11.26
CA ALA A 179 -9.88 16.75 -11.25
C ALA A 179 -9.51 17.77 -10.16
N GLN A 180 -9.29 17.27 -8.93
CA GLN A 180 -8.87 18.06 -7.78
C GLN A 180 -7.83 17.29 -6.98
N ALA A 181 -6.90 18.00 -6.35
CA ALA A 181 -6.01 17.43 -5.35
C ALA A 181 -5.61 18.48 -4.32
N GLU A 182 -5.65 18.09 -3.05
CA GLU A 182 -5.29 18.95 -1.91
C GLU A 182 -4.31 18.21 -1.00
N ARG A 183 -3.24 18.92 -0.61
CA ARG A 183 -2.34 18.53 0.47
C ARG A 183 -2.78 19.28 1.73
N GLY A 184 -3.00 18.52 2.81
CA GLY A 184 -3.28 19.03 4.15
C GLY A 184 -2.05 19.25 5.01
#